data_AF-S5MCQ3-F1
#
_entry.id   AF-S5MCQ3-F1
#
_cell.length_a   1.000
_cell.length_b   1.000
_cell.length_c   1.000
_cell.angle_alpha   90.00
_cell.angle_beta   90.00
_cell.angle_gamma   90.00
#
_symmetry.space_group_name_H-M   'P 1'
#
loop_
_entity.id
_entity.type
_entity.pdbx_description
1 polymer ?
#
loop_
_entity_poly.entity_id
_entity_poly.type
_entity_poly.pdbx_seq_one_letter_code
_entity_poly.pdbx_strand_id
1 'polypeptide(L)'
;FVGQALSFSVHAEQSATINAWLHGETGLQALAIHEAPCGYCRQFLYEMATVNQNFVLLVKSNESQPEQTYTSNKLPRFLPEPFGPADLGLTGGLMQTVFHDLETYSTDDTDD
;
A
#
# COMPACT_ATOMS: atom_id res chain seq x y z
N PHE A 1 1.89 6.37 -18.25
CA PHE A 1 0.91 6.52 -19.33
C PHE A 1 1.16 7.83 -20.06
N VAL A 2 1.53 7.80 -21.33
CA VAL A 2 1.83 9.02 -22.09
C VAL A 2 0.54 9.76 -22.41
N GLY A 3 0.53 11.08 -22.24
CA GLY A 3 -0.63 11.94 -22.55
C GLY A 3 -1.76 11.92 -21.51
N GLN A 4 -1.59 11.20 -20.39
CA GLN A 4 -2.55 11.19 -19.29
C GLN A 4 -2.13 12.15 -18.17
N ALA A 5 -3.08 12.54 -17.33
CA ALA A 5 -2.78 13.29 -16.12
C ALA A 5 -1.88 12.48 -15.17
N LEU A 6 -1.06 13.16 -14.37
CA LEU A 6 -0.12 12.50 -13.47
C LEU A 6 -0.80 11.62 -12.42
N SER A 7 -2.08 11.88 -12.10
CA SER A 7 -2.92 11.05 -11.22
C SER A 7 -3.13 9.62 -11.72
N PHE A 8 -2.86 9.33 -13.01
CA PHE A 8 -2.87 7.98 -13.56
C PHE A 8 -1.55 7.22 -13.32
N SER A 9 -0.54 7.88 -12.75
CA SER A 9 0.72 7.23 -12.43
C SER A 9 0.54 6.36 -11.20
N VAL A 10 1.03 5.12 -11.28
CA VAL A 10 1.08 4.19 -10.16
C VAL A 10 2.53 4.10 -9.71
N HIS A 11 2.77 4.39 -8.43
CA HIS A 11 4.10 4.31 -7.84
C HIS A 11 4.48 2.86 -7.50
N ALA A 12 5.77 2.60 -7.29
CA ALA A 12 6.27 1.27 -7.00
C ALA A 12 5.65 0.69 -5.72
N GLU A 13 5.48 1.51 -4.68
CA GLU A 13 4.88 1.14 -3.39
C GLU A 13 3.42 0.71 -3.56
N GLN A 14 2.65 1.46 -4.36
CA GLN A 14 1.26 1.12 -4.67
C GLN A 14 1.19 -0.18 -5.46
N SER A 15 2.01 -0.31 -6.50
CA SER A 15 2.06 -1.51 -7.34
C SER A 15 2.39 -2.76 -6.52
N ALA A 16 3.43 -2.72 -5.68
CA ALA A 16 3.81 -3.85 -4.84
C ALA A 16 2.74 -4.23 -3.81
N THR A 17 2.11 -3.23 -3.18
CA THR A 17 1.04 -3.45 -2.18
C THR A 17 -0.20 -4.07 -2.82
N ILE A 18 -0.65 -3.53 -3.95
CA ILE A 18 -1.80 -4.06 -4.68
C ILE A 18 -1.50 -5.44 -5.24
N ASN A 19 -0.28 -5.69 -5.73
CA ASN A 19 0.13 -7.02 -6.18
C ASN A 19 0.00 -8.05 -5.04
N ALA A 20 0.52 -7.75 -3.84
CA ALA A 20 0.37 -8.63 -2.69
C ALA A 20 -1.12 -8.87 -2.35
N TRP A 21 -1.92 -7.80 -2.31
CA TRP A 21 -3.34 -7.89 -1.98
C TRP A 21 -4.13 -8.73 -2.98
N LEU A 22 -3.89 -8.57 -4.29
CA LEU A 22 -4.55 -9.36 -5.34
C LEU A 22 -4.16 -10.84 -5.31
N HIS A 23 -3.05 -11.19 -4.65
CA HIS A 23 -2.64 -12.59 -4.40
C HIS A 23 -3.12 -13.12 -3.03
N GLY A 24 -4.05 -12.42 -2.37
CA GLY A 24 -4.70 -12.88 -1.15
C GLY A 24 -3.99 -12.51 0.14
N GLU A 25 -2.92 -11.71 0.08
CA GLU A 25 -2.28 -11.20 1.30
C GLU A 25 -3.23 -10.26 2.05
N THR A 26 -3.26 -10.39 3.38
CA THR A 26 -4.13 -9.60 4.27
C THR A 26 -3.42 -8.41 4.92
N GLY A 27 -2.15 -8.21 4.58
CA GLY A 27 -1.33 -7.10 5.02
C GLY A 27 0.13 -7.29 4.62
N LEU A 28 0.93 -6.25 4.82
CA LEU A 28 2.38 -6.31 4.61
C LEU A 28 3.12 -6.28 5.95
N GLN A 29 4.17 -7.10 6.06
CA GLN A 29 5.12 -7.02 7.17
C GLN A 29 6.25 -6.03 6.88
N ALA A 30 6.72 -5.97 5.63
CA ALA A 30 7.77 -5.06 5.22
C ALA A 30 7.60 -4.65 3.76
N LEU A 31 8.08 -3.46 3.42
CA LEU A 31 8.26 -3.00 2.05
C LEU A 31 9.65 -2.41 1.88
N ALA A 32 10.43 -2.97 0.95
CA ALA A 32 11.78 -2.52 0.66
C ALA A 32 11.78 -1.56 -0.54
N ILE A 33 12.36 -0.38 -0.36
CA ILE A 33 12.41 0.69 -1.34
C ILE A 33 13.78 1.35 -1.35
N HIS A 34 14.21 1.77 -2.54
CA HIS A 34 15.52 2.41 -2.69
C HIS A 34 15.54 3.82 -2.12
N GLU A 35 14.49 4.59 -2.39
CA GLU A 35 14.35 5.97 -1.95
C GLU A 35 13.24 6.09 -0.91
N ALA A 36 13.30 7.14 -0.08
CA ALA A 36 12.22 7.41 0.85
C ALA A 36 10.90 7.62 0.11
N PRO A 37 9.78 7.07 0.60
CA PRO A 37 8.52 7.11 -0.13
C PRO A 37 8.02 8.55 -0.20
N CYS A 38 7.36 8.93 -1.29
CA CYS A 38 6.76 10.26 -1.42
C CYS A 38 5.53 10.42 -0.50
N GLY A 39 5.07 11.65 -0.26
CA GLY A 39 3.91 11.91 0.61
C GLY A 39 2.65 11.13 0.20
N TYR A 40 2.40 11.01 -1.10
CA TYR A 40 1.26 10.24 -1.64
C TYR A 40 1.34 8.75 -1.29
N CYS A 41 2.51 8.14 -1.44
CA CYS A 41 2.70 6.73 -1.08
C CYS A 41 2.65 6.51 0.43
N ARG A 42 3.14 7.45 1.24
CA ARG A 42 3.02 7.37 2.70
C ARG A 42 1.56 7.31 3.14
N GLN A 43 0.72 8.20 2.57
CA GLN A 43 -0.71 8.23 2.87
C GLN A 43 -1.41 6.95 2.40
N PHE A 44 -1.12 6.50 1.18
CA PHE A 44 -1.66 5.24 0.66
C PHE A 44 -1.30 4.04 1.55
N LEU A 45 -0.04 3.92 1.98
CA LEU A 45 0.40 2.86 2.88
C LEU A 45 -0.26 2.97 4.27
N TYR A 46 -0.64 4.17 4.69
CA TYR A 46 -1.36 4.39 5.95
C TYR A 46 -2.77 3.81 5.95
N GLU A 47 -3.34 3.52 4.78
CA GLU A 47 -4.65 2.89 4.68
C GLU A 47 -4.64 1.38 4.98
N MET A 48 -3.47 0.73 5.00
CA MET A 48 -3.39 -0.71 5.26
C MET A 48 -3.86 -1.08 6.67
N ALA A 49 -4.67 -2.12 6.78
CA ALA A 49 -5.17 -2.63 8.06
C ALA A 49 -4.03 -3.02 9.04
N THR A 50 -2.87 -3.42 8.51
CA THR A 50 -1.70 -3.81 9.30
C THR A 50 -0.67 -2.69 9.54
N VAL A 51 -0.96 -1.45 9.11
CA VAL A 51 0.02 -0.36 9.17
C VAL A 51 0.54 -0.09 10.59
N ASN A 52 -0.34 -0.15 11.59
CA ASN A 52 -0.03 0.13 13.00
C ASN A 52 0.44 -1.12 13.77
N GLN A 53 0.56 -2.27 13.10
CA GLN A 53 1.05 -3.50 13.68
C GLN A 53 2.58 -3.59 13.48
N ASN A 54 3.03 -4.56 12.67
CA ASN A 54 4.44 -4.86 12.48
C ASN A 54 5.02 -4.34 11.17
N PHE A 55 4.25 -3.59 10.36
CA PHE A 55 4.74 -3.04 9.10
C PHE A 55 6.01 -2.19 9.29
N VAL A 56 7.02 -2.42 8.44
CA VAL A 56 8.27 -1.64 8.39
C VAL A 56 8.64 -1.29 6.95
N LEU A 57 9.25 -0.12 6.79
CA LEU A 57 9.88 0.33 5.56
C LEU A 57 11.39 0.09 5.65
N LEU A 58 11.89 -0.72 4.72
CA LEU A 58 13.32 -0.92 4.53
C LEU A 58 13.79 0.09 3.47
N VAL A 59 14.46 1.16 3.89
CA VAL A 59 14.93 2.23 3.00
C VAL A 59 16.44 2.21 2.92
N LYS A 60 16.99 2.27 1.71
CA LYS A 60 18.45 2.26 1.51
C LYS A 60 19.10 3.37 2.34
N SER A 61 20.14 3.02 3.08
CA SER A 61 20.95 3.95 3.84
C SER A 61 21.75 4.84 2.88
N ASN A 62 21.74 6.14 3.16
CA ASN A 62 22.58 7.14 2.50
C ASN A 62 23.83 7.48 3.33
N GLU A 63 24.04 6.80 4.47
CA GLU A 63 25.28 6.93 5.22
C GLU A 63 26.45 6.42 4.39
N SER A 64 27.64 6.99 4.61
CA SER A 64 28.92 6.68 3.94
C SER A 64 29.44 5.28 4.23
N GLN A 65 28.56 4.30 4.36
CA GLN A 65 28.88 2.91 4.65
C GLN A 65 29.09 2.14 3.33
N PRO A 66 30.11 1.27 3.24
CA PRO A 66 30.54 0.69 1.96
C PRO A 66 29.64 -0.42 1.40
N GLU A 67 28.49 -0.72 2.02
CA GLU A 67 27.59 -1.79 1.58
C GLU A 67 26.13 -1.30 1.49
N GLN A 68 25.33 -1.97 0.65
CA GLN A 68 23.90 -1.74 0.40
C GLN A 68 23.06 -2.00 1.66
N THR A 69 23.26 -1.18 2.69
CA THR A 69 22.59 -1.29 3.97
C THR A 69 21.21 -0.67 3.86
N TYR A 70 20.20 -1.35 4.41
CA TYR A 70 18.84 -0.82 4.54
C TYR A 70 18.60 -0.45 5.99
N THR A 71 17.99 0.71 6.21
CA THR A 71 17.46 1.10 7.52
C THR A 71 16.03 0.61 7.66
N SER A 72 15.70 -0.01 8.79
CA SER A 72 14.33 -0.40 9.13
C SER A 72 13.63 0.73 9.86
N ASN A 73 12.51 1.18 9.31
CA ASN A 73 11.78 2.34 9.80
C ASN A 73 10.29 2.03 9.91
N LYS A 74 9.63 2.52 10.96
CA LYS A 74 8.16 2.51 11.02
C LYS A 74 7.61 3.65 10.15
N LEU A 75 6.43 3.45 9.55
CA LEU A 75 5.80 4.47 8.70
C LEU A 75 5.61 5.84 9.41
N PRO A 76 5.25 5.91 10.71
CA PRO A 76 5.15 7.19 11.43
C PRO A 76 6.44 8.03 11.46
N ARG A 77 7.62 7.45 11.22
CA ARG A 77 8.86 8.24 11.04
C ARG A 77 8.78 9.14 9.80
N PHE A 78 8.14 8.68 8.74
CA PHE A 78 7.97 9.41 7.49
C PHE A 78 6.64 10.16 7.41
N LEU A 79 5.64 9.74 8.18
CA LEU A 79 4.31 10.35 8.24
C LEU A 79 3.92 10.59 9.71
N PRO A 80 4.53 11.60 10.37
CA PRO A 80 4.16 11.95 11.73
C PRO A 80 2.75 12.54 11.77
N GLU A 81 2.01 12.24 12.85
CA GLU A 81 0.62 12.68 13.05
C GLU A 81 -0.25 12.50 11.79
N PRO A 82 -0.34 11.26 11.29
CA PRO A 82 -1.04 10.97 10.05
C PRO A 82 -2.53 11.24 10.19
N PHE A 83 -3.14 11.71 9.11
CA PHE A 83 -4.58 11.64 8.91
C PHE A 83 -4.91 10.29 8.25
N GLY A 84 -5.98 9.61 8.63
CA GLY A 84 -6.40 8.35 8.01
C GLY A 84 -7.78 7.85 8.45
N PRO A 85 -8.06 6.53 8.32
CA PRO A 85 -9.40 5.98 8.57
C PRO A 85 -9.96 6.29 9.97
N ALA A 86 -9.09 6.24 10.98
CA ALA A 86 -9.48 6.49 12.36
C ALA A 86 -10.00 7.92 12.59
N ASP A 87 -9.42 8.92 11.91
CA ASP A 87 -9.85 10.33 11.99
C ASP A 87 -11.23 10.54 11.37
N LEU A 88 -11.65 9.64 10.47
CA LEU A 88 -12.98 9.59 9.89
C LEU A 88 -13.96 8.71 10.69
N GLY A 89 -13.53 8.13 11.81
CA GLY A 89 -14.33 7.21 12.62
C GLY A 89 -14.55 5.84 11.97
N LEU A 90 -13.73 5.48 10.97
CA LEU A 90 -13.81 4.21 10.28
C LEU A 90 -12.93 3.15 10.95
N THR A 91 -13.43 1.93 11.00
CA THR A 91 -12.68 0.74 11.43
C THR A 91 -12.35 -0.12 10.22
N GLY A 92 -11.16 -0.73 10.23
CA GLY A 92 -10.66 -1.56 9.14
C GLY A 92 -9.65 -0.83 8.26
N GLY A 93 -9.30 -1.42 7.12
CA GLY A 93 -8.33 -0.84 6.21
C GLY A 93 -8.12 -1.66 4.95
N LEU A 94 -7.32 -1.11 4.04
CA LEU A 94 -6.85 -1.81 2.84
C LEU A 94 -6.22 -3.16 3.22
N MET A 95 -6.40 -4.16 2.37
CA MET A 95 -5.98 -5.55 2.55
C MET A 95 -6.77 -6.38 3.57
N GLN A 96 -7.70 -5.78 4.32
CA GLN A 96 -8.62 -6.58 5.13
C GLN A 96 -9.49 -7.46 4.22
N THR A 97 -9.70 -8.72 4.61
CA THR A 97 -10.65 -9.60 3.91
C THR A 97 -12.07 -9.04 4.06
N VAL A 98 -12.71 -8.74 2.94
CA VAL A 98 -14.09 -8.24 2.90
C VAL A 98 -14.89 -9.06 1.88
N PHE A 99 -16.11 -9.40 2.26
CA PHE A 99 -17.13 -9.96 1.36
C PHE A 99 -18.25 -8.94 1.26
N HIS A 100 -18.51 -8.44 0.06
CA HIS A 100 -19.46 -7.35 -0.19
C HIS A 100 -20.88 -7.81 -0.54
N ASP A 101 -21.13 -9.12 -0.52
CA ASP A 101 -22.45 -9.71 -0.80
C ASP A 101 -23.06 -9.25 -2.14
N LEU A 102 -22.21 -9.18 -3.17
CA LEU A 102 -22.62 -8.89 -4.54
C LEU A 102 -22.78 -10.21 -5.31
N GLU A 103 -23.90 -10.35 -6.01
CA GLU A 103 -24.18 -11.50 -6.87
C GLU A 103 -23.64 -11.26 -8.29
N THR A 104 -23.07 -12.30 -8.90
CA THR A 104 -22.68 -12.29 -10.31
C THR A 104 -23.79 -12.88 -11.16
N TYR A 105 -24.30 -12.13 -12.14
CA TYR A 105 -25.22 -12.65 -13.15
C TYR A 105 -24.41 -13.10 -14.37
N SER A 106 -24.53 -14.37 -14.77
CA SER A 106 -23.98 -14.85 -16.05
C SER A 106 -24.93 -14.49 -17.19
N THR A 107 -24.42 -13.91 -18.27
CA THR A 107 -25.21 -13.62 -19.48
C THR A 107 -25.15 -14.77 -20.51
N ASP A 108 -24.89 -16.01 -20.09
CA ASP A 108 -24.73 -17.16 -21.00
C ASP A 108 -26.08 -17.75 -21.49
N ASP A 109 -27.16 -16.97 -21.44
CA ASP A 109 -28.45 -17.37 -22.01
C ASP A 109 -28.68 -16.69 -23.37
N THR A 110 -28.61 -17.53 -24.41
CA THR A 110 -29.25 -17.47 -25.74
C THR A 110 -28.64 -16.64 -26.89
N ASP A 111 -28.15 -17.38 -27.90
CA ASP A 111 -28.62 -17.30 -29.28
C ASP A 111 -28.36 -18.67 -29.97
N ASP A 112 -29.34 -19.57 -29.88
CA ASP A 112 -29.63 -20.64 -30.86
C ASP A 112 -31.03 -20.39 -31.42
#